data_AF-A0A1V5Z7A1-F1
#
_entry.id   AF-A0A1V5Z7A1-F1
#
_cell.length_a   1.000
_cell.length_b   1.000
_cell.length_c   1.000
_cell.angle_alpha   90.00
_cell.angle_beta   90.00
_cell.angle_gamma   90.00
#
_symmetry.space_group_name_H-M   'P 1'
#
loop_
_entity.id
_entity.type
_entity.pdbx_description
1 polymer ?
#
loop_
_entity_poly.entity_id
_entity_poly.type
_entity_poly.pdbx_seq_one_letter_code
_entity_poly.pdbx_strand_id
1 'polypeptide(L)'
;MTDDLISMADFILPKIRDEIDPKNYHIDGTPDGNYAIRILQFYRELARCKWDVSCGSERLKTLYDAMNEHQDMRATELDAAIRVLQQQNRGEDTVE
;
A
#
# COMPACT_ATOMS: atom_id res chain seq x y z
N MET A 1 -28.52 -20.75 -13.89
CA MET A 1 -27.21 -20.27 -14.34
C MET A 1 -26.37 -20.23 -13.07
N THR A 2 -25.46 -21.19 -12.94
CA THR A 2 -24.77 -21.56 -11.71
C THR A 2 -23.75 -20.50 -11.32
N ASP A 3 -23.75 -20.15 -10.04
CA ASP A 3 -22.71 -19.34 -9.40
C ASP A 3 -21.33 -19.98 -9.66
N ASP A 4 -20.51 -19.30 -10.46
CA ASP A 4 -19.07 -19.57 -10.56
C ASP A 4 -18.39 -19.07 -9.28
N LEU A 5 -18.69 -19.74 -8.16
CA LEU A 5 -17.88 -19.68 -6.96
C LEU A 5 -16.55 -20.34 -7.30
N ILE A 6 -15.51 -19.52 -7.45
CA ILE A 6 -14.13 -20.00 -7.56
C ILE A 6 -13.90 -20.98 -6.42
N SER A 7 -13.69 -22.24 -6.76
CA SER A 7 -13.29 -23.27 -5.81
C SER A 7 -11.99 -22.80 -5.15
N MET A 8 -12.01 -22.59 -3.84
CA MET A 8 -10.82 -22.27 -3.04
C MET A 8 -9.71 -23.33 -3.19
N ALA A 9 -10.03 -24.51 -3.75
CA ALA A 9 -9.06 -25.57 -4.01
C ALA A 9 -8.07 -25.22 -5.15
N ASP A 10 -8.43 -24.32 -6.08
CA ASP A 10 -7.57 -23.95 -7.20
C ASP A 10 -6.78 -22.65 -6.96
N PHE A 11 -6.97 -22.01 -5.79
CA PHE A 11 -6.25 -20.80 -5.41
C PHE A 11 -4.89 -21.17 -4.79
N ILE A 12 -3.91 -21.42 -5.65
CA ILE A 12 -2.51 -21.56 -5.20
C ILE A 12 -2.00 -20.16 -4.87
N LEU A 13 -1.89 -19.85 -3.57
CA LEU A 13 -1.15 -18.68 -3.13
C LEU A 13 0.24 -18.72 -3.77
N PRO A 14 0.69 -17.65 -4.45
CA PRO A 14 2.06 -17.61 -4.96
C PRO A 14 3.00 -17.87 -3.80
N LYS A 15 4.06 -18.67 -4.04
CA LYS A 15 5.09 -18.93 -3.03
C LYS A 15 5.45 -17.59 -2.39
N ILE A 16 5.37 -17.53 -1.06
CA ILE A 16 5.87 -16.39 -0.28
C ILE A 16 7.25 -16.12 -0.84
N ARG A 17 7.46 -14.94 -1.43
CA ARG A 17 8.78 -14.60 -1.96
C ARG A 17 9.72 -14.63 -0.76
N ASP A 18 10.62 -15.59 -0.73
CA ASP A 18 11.68 -15.73 0.29
C ASP A 18 12.63 -14.50 0.33
N GLU A 19 12.37 -13.50 -0.53
CA GLU A 19 13.09 -12.24 -0.70
C GLU A 19 12.54 -11.10 0.18
N ILE A 20 11.41 -11.28 0.88
CA ILE A 20 10.88 -10.25 1.78
C ILE A 20 11.64 -10.33 3.12
N ASP A 21 12.76 -9.63 3.23
CA ASP A 21 13.42 -9.39 4.52
C ASP A 21 12.48 -8.50 5.38
N PRO A 22 11.97 -8.98 6.53
CA PRO A 22 11.12 -8.19 7.40
C PRO A 22 11.78 -6.88 7.87
N LYS A 23 13.12 -6.82 7.89
CA LYS A 23 13.88 -5.59 8.18
C LYS A 23 13.69 -4.51 7.12
N ASN A 24 13.43 -4.90 5.87
CA ASN A 24 13.11 -3.97 4.78
C ASN A 24 11.65 -3.46 4.84
N TYR A 25 10.81 -4.07 5.70
CA TYR A 25 9.41 -3.71 5.89
C TYR A 25 9.08 -3.35 7.35
N HIS A 26 10.09 -2.99 8.13
CA HIS A 26 9.91 -2.58 9.52
C HIS A 26 9.65 -1.07 9.59
N ILE A 27 8.56 -0.69 10.24
CA ILE A 27 8.30 0.70 10.60
C ILE A 27 8.96 0.96 11.96
N ASP A 28 9.84 1.96 12.03
CA ASP A 28 10.34 2.46 13.31
C ASP A 28 9.17 2.96 14.16
N GLY A 29 8.84 2.16 15.17
CA GLY A 29 7.71 2.34 16.05
C GLY A 29 7.95 3.29 17.22
N THR A 30 9.07 4.02 17.23
CA THR A 30 9.37 5.00 18.28
C THR A 30 8.22 6.01 18.39
N PRO A 31 7.58 6.19 19.55
CA PRO A 31 6.44 7.09 19.70
C PRO A 31 6.89 8.54 19.91
N ASP A 32 7.50 9.14 18.88
CA ASP A 32 7.87 10.55 18.83
C ASP A 32 6.87 11.36 17.98
N GLY A 33 7.08 12.68 17.84
CA GLY A 33 6.24 13.56 17.02
C GLY A 33 6.18 13.19 15.53
N ASN A 34 7.05 12.29 15.05
CA ASN A 34 7.11 11.82 13.66
C ASN A 34 6.57 10.39 13.47
N TYR A 35 6.14 9.71 14.54
CA TYR A 35 5.64 8.33 14.49
C TYR A 35 4.55 8.12 13.43
N ALA A 36 3.53 8.98 13.42
CA ALA A 36 2.44 8.89 12.46
C ALA A 36 2.93 9.10 11.01
N ILE A 37 3.86 10.04 10.79
CA ILE A 37 4.42 10.33 9.47
C ILE A 37 5.21 9.11 8.95
N ARG A 38 6.02 8.45 9.78
CA ARG A 38 6.77 7.24 9.40
C ARG A 38 5.85 6.11 8.94
N ILE A 39 4.75 5.88 9.65
CA ILE A 39 3.75 4.86 9.27
C ILE A 39 3.16 5.17 7.90
N LEU A 40 2.71 6.42 7.68
CA LEU A 40 2.06 6.79 6.43
C LEU A 40 3.04 6.76 5.25
N GLN A 41 4.29 7.18 5.46
CA GLN A 41 5.35 7.09 4.44
C GLN A 41 5.60 5.64 4.02
N PHE A 42 5.64 4.71 4.98
CA PHE A 42 5.79 3.29 4.67
C PHE A 42 4.64 2.76 3.80
N TYR A 43 3.38 3.02 4.18
CA TYR A 43 2.23 2.62 3.36
C TYR A 43 2.20 3.31 2.00
N ARG A 44 2.72 4.53 1.91
CA ARG A 44 2.84 5.26 0.65
C ARG A 44 3.85 4.59 -0.29
N GLU A 45 4.95 4.08 0.26
CA GLU A 45 5.92 3.30 -0.50
C GLU A 45 5.33 1.98 -0.98
N LEU A 46 4.56 1.28 -0.13
CA LEU A 46 3.86 0.06 -0.53
C LEU A 46 2.86 0.28 -1.67
N ALA A 47 2.21 1.45 -1.74
CA ALA A 47 1.31 1.79 -2.85
C ALA A 47 2.02 1.89 -4.21
N ARG A 48 3.36 1.90 -4.26
CA ARG A 48 4.13 1.82 -5.51
C ARG A 48 4.19 0.40 -6.08
N CYS A 49 3.89 -0.63 -5.27
CA CYS A 49 3.82 -2.00 -5.75
C CYS A 49 2.59 -2.18 -6.63
N LYS A 50 2.82 -2.44 -7.92
CA LYS A 50 1.78 -2.68 -8.92
C LYS A 50 1.71 -4.16 -9.28
N TRP A 51 0.51 -4.62 -9.58
CA TRP A 51 0.29 -5.93 -10.17
C TRP A 51 0.73 -5.91 -11.63
N ASP A 52 1.43 -6.97 -12.03
CA ASP A 52 1.82 -7.17 -13.42
C ASP A 52 0.58 -7.51 -14.26
N VAL A 53 0.33 -6.69 -15.27
CA VAL A 53 -0.84 -6.80 -16.17
C VAL A 53 -0.49 -7.52 -17.48
N SER A 54 0.75 -7.97 -17.64
CA SER A 54 1.22 -8.64 -18.85
C SER A 54 0.83 -10.12 -18.93
N CYS A 55 0.38 -10.72 -17.84
CA CYS A 55 0.06 -12.14 -17.75
C CYS A 55 -1.41 -12.39 -17.37
N GLY A 56 -2.09 -13.27 -18.10
CA GLY A 56 -3.43 -13.77 -17.74
C GLY A 56 -4.52 -13.55 -18.77
N SER A 57 -5.75 -13.91 -18.41
CA SER A 57 -6.94 -13.66 -19.21
C SER A 57 -7.35 -12.18 -19.16
N GLU A 58 -8.12 -11.72 -20.16
CA GLU A 58 -8.61 -10.33 -20.21
C GLU A 58 -9.34 -9.91 -18.93
N ARG A 59 -10.09 -10.84 -18.32
CA ARG A 59 -10.76 -10.62 -17.02
C ARG A 59 -9.77 -10.33 -15.89
N LEU A 60 -8.67 -11.08 -15.81
CA LEU A 60 -7.64 -10.86 -14.79
C LEU A 60 -6.92 -9.53 -15.03
N LYS A 61 -6.67 -9.18 -16.28
CA LYS A 61 -6.09 -7.90 -16.67
C LYS A 61 -6.96 -6.72 -16.20
N THR A 62 -8.26 -6.74 -16.49
CA THR A 62 -9.19 -5.69 -16.02
C THR A 62 -9.20 -5.57 -14.50
N LEU A 63 -9.16 -6.71 -13.78
CA LEU A 63 -9.08 -6.71 -12.32
C LEU A 63 -7.77 -6.07 -11.84
N TYR A 64 -6.63 -6.44 -12.41
CA TYR A 64 -5.33 -5.90 -12.02
C TYR A 64 -5.17 -4.42 -12.37
N ASP A 65 -5.73 -3.97 -13.50
CA ASP A 65 -5.79 -2.54 -13.84
C ASP A 65 -6.56 -1.75 -12.77
N ALA A 66 -7.74 -2.22 -12.36
CA ALA A 66 -8.52 -1.57 -11.30
C ALA A 66 -7.77 -1.57 -9.94
N MET A 67 -7.09 -2.66 -9.60
CA MET A 67 -6.26 -2.73 -8.39
C MET A 67 -5.09 -1.74 -8.44
N ASN A 68 -4.47 -1.59 -9.62
CA ASN A 68 -3.40 -0.62 -9.84
C ASN A 68 -3.90 0.82 -9.73
N GLU A 69 -5.08 1.13 -10.28
CA GLU A 69 -5.72 2.45 -10.13
C GLU A 69 -5.99 2.79 -8.66
N HIS A 70 -6.52 1.84 -7.89
CA HIS A 70 -6.73 2.04 -6.46
C HIS A 70 -5.43 2.29 -5.68
N GLN A 71 -4.30 1.72 -6.12
CA GLN A 71 -3.00 2.04 -5.52
C GLN A 71 -2.58 3.49 -5.82
N ASP A 72 -2.88 4.04 -7.00
CA ASP A 72 -2.59 5.45 -7.31
C ASP A 72 -3.47 6.41 -6.51
N MET A 73 -4.75 6.07 -6.34
CA MET A 73 -5.64 6.83 -5.46
C MET A 73 -5.12 6.81 -4.01
N ARG A 74 -4.74 5.63 -3.50
CA ARG A 74 -4.20 5.47 -2.15
C ARG A 74 -2.92 6.29 -1.95
N ALA A 75 -2.03 6.29 -2.94
CA ALA A 75 -0.82 7.11 -2.91
C ALA A 75 -1.15 8.61 -2.76
N THR A 76 -2.13 9.09 -3.52
CA THR A 76 -2.57 10.50 -3.48
C THR A 76 -3.12 10.90 -2.10
N GLU A 77 -3.97 10.06 -1.52
CA GLU A 77 -4.54 10.30 -0.17
C GLU A 77 -3.45 10.30 0.90
N LEU A 78 -2.48 9.38 0.81
CA LEU A 78 -1.37 9.33 1.76
C LEU A 78 -0.46 10.55 1.62
N ASP A 79 -0.16 11.00 0.41
CA ASP A 79 0.62 12.22 0.16
C ASP A 79 -0.08 13.45 0.77
N ALA A 80 -1.41 13.54 0.67
CA ALA A 80 -2.20 14.59 1.29
C ALA A 80 -2.16 14.53 2.83
N ALA A 81 -2.35 13.34 3.42
CA ALA A 81 -2.33 13.15 4.87
C ALA A 81 -0.96 13.48 5.47
N ILE A 82 0.13 13.02 4.83
CA ILE A 82 1.50 13.34 5.24
C ILE A 82 1.73 14.85 5.23
N ARG A 83 1.26 15.55 4.18
CA ARG A 83 1.41 17.00 4.08
C ARG A 83 0.70 17.74 5.22
N VAL A 84 -0.52 17.32 5.58
CA VAL A 84 -1.28 17.91 6.69
C VAL A 84 -0.55 17.73 8.01
N LEU A 85 -0.08 16.51 8.32
CA LEU A 85 0.68 16.24 9.55
C LEU A 85 1.99 17.04 9.62
N GLN A 86 2.72 17.12 8.51
CA GLN A 86 3.95 17.91 8.44
C GLN A 86 3.71 19.42 8.62
N GLN A 87 2.53 19.94 8.29
CA GLN A 87 2.15 21.33 8.53
C GLN A 87 1.80 21.54 10.01
N GLN A 88 1.08 20.60 10.62
CA GLN A 88 0.74 20.63 12.04
C GLN A 88 2.00 20.61 12.91
N ASN A 89 2.92 19.67 12.67
CA ASN A 89 4.17 19.57 13.41
C ASN A 89 5.03 20.85 13.31
N ARG A 90 5.01 21.52 12.15
CA ARG A 90 5.74 22.79 11.96
C ARG A 90 5.08 24.00 12.61
N GLY A 91 3.77 23.97 12.81
CA GLY A 91 3.03 25.04 13.48
C GLY A 91 3.19 25.01 14.99
N GLU A 92 3.43 23.83 15.57
CA GLU A 92 3.69 23.64 17.00
C GLU A 92 5.07 24.20 17.41
N ASP A 93 6.06 24.21 16.51
CA ASP A 93 7.41 24.75 16.77
C ASP A 93 7.47 26.31 16.86
N THR A 94 6.38 27.02 16.56
CA THR A 94 6.34 28.51 16.54
C THR A 94 5.69 29.14 17.77
N VAL A 95 5.40 28.35 18.81
CA VAL A 95 4.84 28.86 20.08
C VAL A 95 5.87 28.66 21.20
N GLU A 96 6.95 29.45 21.18
CA GLU A 96 7.83 29.72 22.32
C GLU A 96 8.06 31.23 22.49
#